data_AF-A0A2L2NFI0-F1
#
_entry.id   AF-A0A2L2NFI0-F1
#
_cell.length_a   1.000
_cell.length_b   1.000
_cell.length_c   1.000
_cell.angle_alpha   90.00
_cell.angle_beta   90.00
_cell.angle_gamma   90.00
#
_symmetry.space_group_name_H-M   'P 1'
#
loop_
_entity.id
_entity.type
_entity.pdbx_description
1 polymer ?
#
loop_
_entity_poly.entity_id
_entity_poly.type
_entity_poly.pdbx_seq_one_letter_code
_entity_poly.pdbx_strand_id
1 'polypeptide(L)'
;MKNSYKLAITAAIVGLGLGTLNVAQAATVSLSSSNQGWWSTSAINSNDNDNYITGNLGIEGFRSFFTFDLSALAGVSSATLQVQRFEGSGNPKKTLGFFDVSTSADVLSQKVNNPNINIYNDLGSGKNYGTFNVNTFGDSDEILSFVLNSDAIADINARSGQFLSIGGALLGDIETGSGDQYLFGFSVNSSATLVVDADLATVPESGTFGGAVLAGITGFWLKRKRKAFQGV
;
A
#
# COMPACT_ATOMS: atom_id res chain seq x y z
N MET A 1 -58.64 29.43 -53.63
CA MET A 1 -58.09 29.66 -52.27
C MET A 1 -57.19 28.48 -51.93
N LYS A 2 -55.89 28.73 -51.68
CA LYS A 2 -54.85 27.70 -51.47
C LYS A 2 -54.95 27.12 -50.06
N ASN A 3 -55.13 25.80 -49.94
CA ASN A 3 -54.97 25.09 -48.67
C ASN A 3 -53.52 24.61 -48.54
N SER A 4 -52.82 25.11 -47.52
CA SER A 4 -51.46 24.69 -47.18
C SER A 4 -51.52 23.86 -45.90
N TYR A 5 -51.26 22.56 -45.98
CA TYR A 5 -51.08 21.69 -44.81
C TYR A 5 -49.67 21.91 -44.25
N LYS A 6 -49.57 22.35 -42.99
CA LYS A 6 -48.29 22.42 -42.28
C LYS A 6 -48.05 21.06 -41.60
N LEU A 7 -47.01 20.36 -42.07
CA LEU A 7 -46.47 19.15 -41.47
C LEU A 7 -45.74 19.54 -40.17
N ALA A 8 -46.14 18.99 -39.02
CA ALA A 8 -45.40 19.12 -37.78
C ALA A 8 -44.49 17.90 -37.61
N ILE A 9 -43.18 18.11 -37.70
CA ILE A 9 -42.17 17.09 -37.39
C ILE A 9 -41.90 17.16 -35.89
N THR A 10 -42.30 16.13 -35.15
CA THR A 10 -41.94 15.96 -33.74
C THR A 10 -40.57 15.29 -33.67
N ALA A 11 -39.54 16.02 -33.24
CA ALA A 11 -38.24 15.45 -32.94
C ALA A 11 -38.24 14.87 -31.51
N ALA A 12 -38.02 13.56 -31.38
CA ALA A 12 -37.74 12.93 -30.10
C ALA A 12 -36.24 13.10 -29.79
N ILE A 13 -35.92 13.83 -28.72
CA ILE A 13 -34.55 13.86 -28.18
C ILE A 13 -34.41 12.63 -27.28
N VAL A 14 -33.71 11.62 -27.76
CA VAL A 14 -33.24 10.50 -26.93
C VAL A 14 -32.05 11.02 -26.13
N GLY A 15 -32.28 11.31 -24.84
CA GLY A 15 -31.19 11.57 -23.91
C GLY A 15 -30.47 10.26 -23.60
N LEU A 16 -29.29 10.06 -24.18
CA LEU A 16 -28.35 9.05 -23.73
C LEU A 16 -27.82 9.50 -22.36
N GLY A 17 -28.19 8.78 -21.30
CA GLY A 17 -27.54 8.92 -20.01
C GLY A 17 -26.08 8.50 -20.14
N LEU A 18 -25.17 9.48 -20.14
CA LEU A 18 -23.74 9.26 -20.00
C LEU A 18 -23.49 8.77 -18.57
N GLY A 19 -23.48 7.45 -18.37
CA GLY A 19 -22.87 6.87 -17.18
C GLY A 19 -21.37 7.18 -17.25
N THR A 20 -20.87 7.97 -16.33
CA THR A 20 -19.43 8.17 -16.16
C THR A 20 -18.81 6.85 -15.73
N LEU A 21 -18.04 6.22 -16.62
CA LEU A 21 -17.16 5.11 -16.26
C LEU A 21 -16.09 5.68 -15.31
N ASN A 22 -16.20 5.36 -14.02
CA ASN A 22 -15.10 5.59 -13.09
C ASN A 22 -13.98 4.60 -13.46
N VAL A 23 -13.00 5.07 -14.22
CA VAL A 23 -11.75 4.34 -14.42
C VAL A 23 -11.03 4.37 -13.07
N ALA A 24 -10.77 3.20 -12.48
CA ALA A 24 -9.88 3.12 -11.32
C ALA A 24 -8.55 3.74 -11.72
N GLN A 25 -8.18 4.86 -11.08
CA GLN A 25 -6.90 5.48 -11.30
C GLN A 25 -5.93 4.90 -10.27
N ALA A 26 -4.90 4.20 -10.76
CA ALA A 26 -3.80 3.78 -9.90
C ALA A 26 -3.19 5.03 -9.26
N ALA A 27 -3.10 5.03 -7.93
CA ALA A 27 -2.51 6.10 -7.15
C ALA A 27 -1.29 5.57 -6.42
N THR A 28 -0.19 6.31 -6.47
CA THR A 28 0.98 5.98 -5.66
C THR A 28 0.68 6.32 -4.20
N VAL A 29 0.78 5.32 -3.32
CA VAL A 29 0.57 5.41 -1.89
C VAL A 29 1.88 5.06 -1.18
N SER A 30 2.25 5.85 -0.18
CA SER A 30 3.40 5.59 0.67
C SER A 30 2.93 5.26 2.08
N LEU A 31 3.30 4.08 2.57
CA LEU A 31 2.99 3.61 3.92
C LEU A 31 4.27 3.62 4.76
N SER A 32 4.30 4.44 5.81
CA SER A 32 5.38 4.36 6.80
C SER A 32 5.23 3.10 7.65
N SER A 33 6.35 2.53 8.05
CA SER A 33 6.38 1.34 8.89
C SER A 33 5.67 1.60 10.23
N SER A 34 4.72 0.73 10.57
CA SER A 34 4.02 0.72 11.86
C SER A 34 4.90 0.16 12.98
N ASN A 35 5.85 -0.71 12.64
CA ASN A 35 6.89 -1.19 13.55
C ASN A 35 8.07 -1.74 12.76
N GLN A 36 9.28 -1.51 13.24
CA GLN A 36 10.50 -2.05 12.66
C GLN A 36 11.49 -2.42 13.74
N GLY A 37 12.51 -3.18 13.37
CA GLY A 37 13.56 -3.53 14.31
C GLY A 37 14.41 -4.69 13.82
N TRP A 38 15.01 -5.39 14.77
CA TRP A 38 15.71 -6.64 14.54
C TRP A 38 15.35 -7.69 15.59
N TRP A 39 15.53 -8.95 15.21
CA TRP A 39 15.59 -10.09 16.13
C TRP A 39 16.96 -10.76 16.07
N SER A 40 17.36 -11.38 17.17
CA SER A 40 18.64 -12.06 17.33
C SER A 40 18.47 -13.40 18.06
N THR A 41 19.47 -14.28 17.90
CA THR A 41 19.58 -15.54 18.62
C THR A 41 20.24 -15.41 20.00
N SER A 42 20.86 -14.26 20.29
CA SER A 42 21.66 -14.08 21.51
C SER A 42 21.62 -12.67 22.10
N ALA A 43 21.41 -11.63 21.29
CA ALA A 43 21.33 -10.25 21.78
C ALA A 43 19.99 -9.94 22.45
N ILE A 44 20.02 -9.13 23.52
CA ILE A 44 18.84 -8.56 24.19
C ILE A 44 18.35 -7.34 23.41
N ASN A 45 17.04 -7.16 23.30
CA ASN A 45 16.43 -6.02 22.63
C ASN A 45 15.35 -5.33 23.48
N SER A 46 14.89 -4.16 23.06
CA SER A 46 13.78 -3.42 23.66
C SER A 46 12.71 -3.07 22.63
N ASN A 47 11.47 -2.86 23.07
CA ASN A 47 10.36 -2.52 22.18
C ASN A 47 10.54 -1.17 21.47
N ASP A 48 11.30 -0.25 22.06
CA ASP A 48 11.58 1.09 21.51
C ASP A 48 12.76 1.10 20.51
N ASN A 49 13.44 -0.03 20.32
CA ASN A 49 14.60 -0.11 19.44
C ASN A 49 14.16 -0.31 17.98
N ASP A 50 14.12 0.78 17.22
CA ASP A 50 13.75 0.77 15.80
C ASP A 50 14.95 0.58 14.86
N ASN A 51 16.12 0.24 15.40
CA ASN A 51 17.28 -0.12 14.59
C ASN A 51 16.94 -1.36 13.74
N TYR A 52 17.23 -1.33 12.44
CA TYR A 52 16.98 -2.43 11.50
C TYR A 52 18.29 -2.99 10.91
N ILE A 53 19.35 -3.00 11.72
CA ILE A 53 20.60 -3.70 11.43
C ILE A 53 20.35 -5.12 10.93
N THR A 54 21.02 -5.48 9.85
CA THR A 54 20.90 -6.79 9.21
C THR A 54 22.29 -7.34 8.93
N GLY A 55 22.62 -8.51 9.49
CA GLY A 55 23.96 -9.12 9.40
C GLY A 55 24.52 -9.44 10.78
N ASN A 56 25.82 -9.30 10.99
CA ASN A 56 26.46 -9.51 12.30
C ASN A 56 27.27 -8.29 12.76
N LEU A 57 27.20 -8.03 14.06
CA LEU A 57 28.04 -7.07 14.79
C LEU A 57 28.70 -7.83 15.95
N GLY A 58 30.02 -8.00 15.89
CA GLY A 58 30.75 -8.91 16.76
C GLY A 58 30.29 -10.37 16.59
N ILE A 59 29.90 -10.98 17.71
CA ILE A 59 29.39 -12.37 17.76
C ILE A 59 27.88 -12.47 17.55
N GLU A 60 27.19 -11.33 17.48
CA GLU A 60 25.73 -11.28 17.45
C GLU A 60 25.21 -11.22 16.02
N GLY A 61 24.27 -12.10 15.69
CA GLY A 61 23.56 -12.10 14.43
C GLY A 61 22.21 -11.38 14.55
N PHE A 62 21.89 -10.56 13.55
CA PHE A 62 20.69 -9.74 13.47
C PHE A 62 19.98 -9.94 12.14
N ARG A 63 18.65 -10.08 12.21
CA ARG A 63 17.76 -10.05 11.05
C ARG A 63 16.71 -8.99 11.28
N SER A 64 16.52 -8.13 10.29
CA SER A 64 15.61 -7.01 10.40
C SER A 64 14.18 -7.40 10.05
N PHE A 65 13.24 -6.55 10.46
CA PHE A 65 11.86 -6.63 10.01
C PHE A 65 11.26 -5.24 9.83
N PHE A 66 10.25 -5.16 8.96
CA PHE A 66 9.44 -3.97 8.72
C PHE A 66 7.98 -4.38 8.63
N THR A 67 7.11 -3.73 9.39
CA THR A 67 5.68 -4.04 9.45
C THR A 67 4.86 -2.86 8.96
N PHE A 68 3.92 -3.09 8.05
CA PHE A 68 3.09 -2.07 7.44
C PHE A 68 1.61 -2.40 7.66
N ASP A 69 0.83 -1.40 8.03
CA ASP A 69 -0.64 -1.47 8.03
C ASP A 69 -1.16 -1.31 6.61
N LEU A 70 -1.80 -2.35 6.07
CA LEU A 70 -2.39 -2.34 4.72
C LEU A 70 -3.88 -1.98 4.73
N SER A 71 -4.41 -1.45 5.84
CA SER A 71 -5.81 -1.07 6.00
C SER A 71 -6.31 -0.07 4.94
N ALA A 72 -5.41 0.75 4.40
CA ALA A 72 -5.71 1.71 3.35
C ALA A 72 -5.66 1.14 1.92
N LEU A 73 -5.25 -0.12 1.72
CA LEU A 73 -5.02 -0.71 0.40
C LEU A 73 -6.14 -1.67 0.01
N ALA A 74 -6.71 -1.49 -1.19
CA ALA A 74 -7.66 -2.43 -1.80
C ALA A 74 -7.00 -3.40 -2.80
N GLY A 75 -5.80 -3.07 -3.26
CA GLY A 75 -4.98 -3.85 -4.17
C GLY A 75 -3.81 -3.02 -4.68
N VAL A 76 -2.73 -3.67 -5.09
CA VAL A 76 -1.52 -3.03 -5.62
C VAL A 76 -1.02 -3.74 -6.87
N SER A 77 -0.45 -2.96 -7.79
CA SER A 77 0.22 -3.46 -8.99
C SER A 77 1.74 -3.44 -8.88
N SER A 78 2.29 -2.68 -7.94
CA SER A 78 3.73 -2.55 -7.69
C SER A 78 4.00 -2.36 -6.20
N ALA A 79 5.19 -2.72 -5.76
CA ALA A 79 5.64 -2.47 -4.40
C ALA A 79 7.15 -2.23 -4.36
N THR A 80 7.57 -1.17 -3.67
CA THR A 80 8.97 -0.81 -3.45
C THR A 80 9.18 -0.56 -1.96
N LEU A 81 10.07 -1.32 -1.33
CA LEU A 81 10.52 -1.05 0.02
C LEU A 81 11.63 -0.01 -0.03
N GLN A 82 11.47 1.08 0.72
CA GLN A 82 12.44 2.14 0.86
C GLN A 82 12.98 2.18 2.30
N VAL A 83 14.30 2.16 2.44
CA VAL A 83 14.99 2.31 3.73
C VAL A 83 16.20 3.22 3.57
N GLN A 84 16.56 3.93 4.63
CA GLN A 84 17.78 4.73 4.65
C GLN A 84 19.01 3.84 4.85
N ARG A 85 20.12 4.18 4.19
CA ARG A 85 21.34 3.36 4.17
C ARG A 85 21.99 3.18 5.54
N PHE A 86 22.13 4.26 6.31
CA PHE A 86 22.91 4.30 7.55
C PHE A 86 24.30 3.67 7.38
N GLU A 87 24.82 2.99 8.41
CA GLU A 87 26.14 2.40 8.40
C GLU A 87 26.10 0.95 7.89
N GLY A 88 27.10 0.58 7.10
CA GLY A 88 27.40 -0.80 6.75
C GLY A 88 28.86 -1.13 7.08
N SER A 89 29.14 -2.42 7.27
CA SER A 89 30.49 -2.90 7.58
C SER A 89 30.81 -4.21 6.87
N GLY A 90 32.11 -4.49 6.76
CA GLY A 90 32.64 -5.69 6.13
C GLY A 90 32.83 -5.57 4.63
N ASN A 91 32.58 -6.65 3.88
CA ASN A 91 32.78 -6.69 2.43
C ASN A 91 32.05 -5.54 1.72
N PRO A 92 32.64 -4.94 0.66
CA PRO A 92 32.12 -3.74 0.00
C PRO A 92 30.70 -3.91 -0.58
N LYS A 93 30.28 -5.16 -0.82
CA LYS A 93 28.95 -5.53 -1.28
C LYS A 93 28.41 -6.68 -0.45
N LYS A 94 27.12 -6.61 -0.15
CA LYS A 94 26.35 -7.62 0.56
C LYS A 94 25.14 -8.05 -0.25
N THR A 95 24.84 -9.33 -0.22
CA THR A 95 23.60 -9.86 -0.80
C THR A 95 22.54 -9.82 0.29
N LEU A 96 21.54 -8.97 0.13
CA LEU A 96 20.40 -8.81 1.03
C LEU A 96 19.19 -9.52 0.42
N GLY A 97 18.54 -10.37 1.20
CA GLY A 97 17.27 -11.00 0.86
C GLY A 97 16.13 -10.42 1.69
N PHE A 98 14.98 -10.23 1.06
CA PHE A 98 13.72 -9.96 1.75
C PHE A 98 12.79 -11.17 1.66
N PHE A 99 12.04 -11.44 2.73
CA PHE A 99 11.21 -12.64 2.86
C PHE A 99 9.85 -12.33 3.49
N ASP A 100 8.88 -13.22 3.25
CA ASP A 100 7.66 -13.25 4.04
C ASP A 100 7.95 -13.57 5.50
N VAL A 101 7.04 -13.16 6.39
CA VAL A 101 7.14 -13.38 7.82
C VAL A 101 5.82 -13.96 8.30
N SER A 102 5.90 -15.14 8.93
CA SER A 102 4.74 -15.84 9.47
C SER A 102 4.41 -15.45 10.91
N THR A 103 5.40 -14.93 11.64
CA THR A 103 5.24 -14.33 12.96
C THR A 103 4.33 -13.11 12.85
N SER A 104 3.28 -13.06 13.68
CA SER A 104 2.32 -11.97 13.64
C SER A 104 2.94 -10.63 14.08
N ALA A 105 2.40 -9.53 13.53
CA ALA A 105 2.88 -8.18 13.79
C ALA A 105 2.90 -7.81 15.28
N ASP A 106 1.90 -8.24 16.05
CA ASP A 106 1.82 -8.01 17.49
C ASP A 106 2.97 -8.72 18.23
N VAL A 107 3.30 -9.96 17.84
CA VAL A 107 4.43 -10.71 18.42
C VAL A 107 5.77 -10.10 18.02
N LEU A 108 5.94 -9.70 16.75
CA LEU A 108 7.18 -9.04 16.27
C LEU A 108 7.47 -7.73 17.03
N SER A 109 6.42 -6.99 17.41
CA SER A 109 6.56 -5.74 18.15
C SER A 109 7.08 -5.93 19.59
N GLN A 110 6.95 -7.14 20.15
CA GLN A 110 7.40 -7.47 21.51
C GLN A 110 8.88 -7.88 21.54
N LYS A 111 9.74 -7.00 21.00
CA LYS A 111 11.20 -7.17 20.92
C LYS A 111 11.87 -7.46 22.27
N VAL A 112 11.25 -7.09 23.40
CA VAL A 112 11.70 -7.46 24.76
C VAL A 112 11.79 -8.98 24.98
N ASN A 113 11.10 -9.79 24.16
CA ASN A 113 11.19 -11.26 24.19
C ASN A 113 12.41 -11.80 23.41
N ASN A 114 13.33 -10.95 22.96
CA ASN A 114 14.63 -11.40 22.45
C ASN A 114 15.49 -11.99 23.58
N PRO A 115 16.32 -13.01 23.28
CA PRO A 115 16.52 -13.65 21.98
C PRO A 115 15.44 -14.70 21.66
N ASN A 116 15.13 -14.88 20.37
CA ASN A 116 14.20 -15.90 19.91
C ASN A 116 14.60 -16.46 18.54
N ILE A 117 15.09 -17.70 18.52
CA ILE A 117 15.61 -18.33 17.30
C ILE A 117 14.54 -18.63 16.26
N ASN A 118 13.28 -18.88 16.67
CA ASN A 118 12.20 -19.16 15.72
C ASN A 118 11.83 -17.90 14.95
N ILE A 119 11.67 -16.77 15.64
CA ILE A 119 11.42 -15.47 14.99
C ILE A 119 12.62 -15.08 14.13
N TYR A 120 13.84 -15.22 14.65
CA TYR A 120 15.06 -14.98 13.86
C TYR A 120 15.06 -15.80 12.56
N ASN A 121 14.76 -17.09 12.62
CA ASN A 121 14.73 -17.94 11.42
C ASN A 121 13.63 -17.54 10.43
N ASP A 122 12.45 -17.18 10.92
CA ASP A 122 11.31 -16.70 10.14
C ASP A 122 11.68 -15.45 9.32
N LEU A 123 12.42 -14.49 9.90
CA LEU A 123 12.81 -13.24 9.20
C LEU A 123 13.78 -13.39 8.02
N GLY A 124 14.35 -14.58 7.79
CA GLY A 124 15.35 -14.80 6.74
C GLY A 124 15.13 -16.08 5.94
N SER A 125 13.90 -16.59 5.91
CA SER A 125 13.53 -17.78 5.15
C SER A 125 12.09 -17.68 4.65
N GLY A 126 11.62 -18.66 3.87
CA GLY A 126 10.28 -18.64 3.28
C GLY A 126 10.27 -18.15 1.83
N LYS A 127 9.15 -17.54 1.44
CA LYS A 127 8.93 -16.92 0.15
C LYS A 127 9.79 -15.67 0.01
N ASN A 128 10.66 -15.64 -0.99
CA ASN A 128 11.55 -14.51 -1.24
C ASN A 128 10.81 -13.37 -1.95
N TYR A 129 10.90 -12.16 -1.43
CA TYR A 129 10.36 -10.92 -2.02
C TYR A 129 11.37 -10.16 -2.88
N GLY A 130 12.63 -10.57 -2.84
CA GLY A 130 13.69 -10.03 -3.66
C GLY A 130 15.07 -10.35 -3.09
N THR A 131 16.08 -10.23 -3.95
CA THR A 131 17.49 -10.37 -3.58
C THR A 131 18.29 -9.25 -4.24
N PHE A 132 19.08 -8.53 -3.45
CA PHE A 132 19.72 -7.28 -3.86
C PHE A 132 21.19 -7.27 -3.46
N ASN A 133 22.04 -6.72 -4.33
CA ASN A 133 23.42 -6.42 -3.97
C ASN A 133 23.52 -4.99 -3.47
N VAL A 134 23.82 -4.81 -2.19
CA VAL A 134 23.86 -3.52 -1.52
C VAL A 134 25.31 -3.20 -1.16
N ASN A 135 25.78 -2.01 -1.51
CA ASN A 135 27.09 -1.55 -1.06
C ASN A 135 27.07 -1.27 0.45
N THR A 136 28.13 -1.63 1.18
CA THR A 136 28.25 -1.32 2.62
C THR A 136 28.66 0.12 2.89
N PHE A 137 29.06 0.86 1.85
CA PHE A 137 29.45 2.27 1.90
C PHE A 137 28.55 3.11 0.98
N GLY A 138 28.49 4.41 1.26
CA GLY A 138 27.67 5.38 0.54
C GLY A 138 27.31 6.54 1.45
N ASP A 139 26.43 7.41 0.99
CA ASP A 139 25.83 8.44 1.84
C ASP A 139 24.88 7.78 2.84
N SER A 140 25.08 8.03 4.14
CA SER A 140 24.26 7.44 5.22
C SER A 140 22.80 7.88 5.14
N ASP A 141 22.52 9.02 4.50
CA ASP A 141 21.17 9.58 4.32
C ASP A 141 20.52 9.15 3.01
N GLU A 142 21.22 8.35 2.19
CA GLU A 142 20.66 7.81 0.95
C GLU A 142 19.47 6.90 1.23
N ILE A 143 18.35 7.19 0.57
CA ILE A 143 17.19 6.30 0.55
C ILE A 143 17.39 5.24 -0.53
N LEU A 144 17.58 4.01 -0.09
CA LEU A 144 17.68 2.84 -0.96
C LEU A 144 16.29 2.34 -1.31
N SER A 145 16.06 2.07 -2.60
CA SER A 145 14.79 1.58 -3.12
C SER A 145 14.91 0.15 -3.62
N PHE A 146 14.10 -0.74 -3.07
CA PHE A 146 14.08 -2.17 -3.36
C PHE A 146 12.75 -2.56 -3.98
N VAL A 147 12.72 -2.73 -5.31
CA VAL A 147 11.52 -3.16 -6.03
C VAL A 147 11.23 -4.62 -5.69
N LEU A 148 10.09 -4.86 -5.04
CA LEU A 148 9.67 -6.19 -4.62
C LEU A 148 9.06 -6.97 -5.78
N ASN A 149 9.18 -8.28 -5.77
CA ASN A 149 8.74 -9.16 -6.84
C ASN A 149 7.23 -9.47 -6.79
N SER A 150 6.75 -10.31 -7.72
CA SER A 150 5.35 -10.73 -7.82
C SER A 150 4.85 -11.49 -6.59
N ASP A 151 5.74 -12.18 -5.88
CA ASP A 151 5.39 -12.89 -4.65
C ASP A 151 5.02 -11.92 -3.53
N ALA A 152 5.77 -10.83 -3.38
CA ALA A 152 5.44 -9.76 -2.44
C ALA A 152 4.12 -9.09 -2.80
N ILE A 153 3.90 -8.79 -4.08
CA ILE A 153 2.65 -8.18 -4.57
C ILE A 153 1.45 -9.09 -4.29
N ALA A 154 1.57 -10.40 -4.53
CA ALA A 154 0.52 -11.37 -4.22
C ALA A 154 0.20 -11.39 -2.71
N ASP A 155 1.22 -11.33 -1.87
CA ASP A 155 1.09 -11.36 -0.42
C ASP A 155 0.54 -10.05 0.18
N ILE A 156 0.87 -8.89 -0.41
CA ILE A 156 0.24 -7.59 -0.10
C ILE A 156 -1.25 -7.66 -0.41
N ASN A 157 -1.60 -8.12 -1.62
CA ASN A 157 -2.98 -8.21 -2.07
C ASN A 157 -3.81 -9.20 -1.24
N ALA A 158 -3.21 -10.33 -0.84
CA ALA A 158 -3.87 -11.32 0.03
C ALA A 158 -4.10 -10.83 1.47
N ARG A 159 -3.35 -9.82 1.92
CA ARG A 159 -3.42 -9.24 3.26
C ARG A 159 -4.06 -7.84 3.28
N SER A 160 -4.84 -7.48 2.25
CA SER A 160 -5.62 -6.23 2.26
C SER A 160 -6.45 -6.13 3.55
N GLY A 161 -6.37 -4.98 4.22
CA GLY A 161 -7.03 -4.79 5.52
C GLY A 161 -6.28 -5.35 6.74
N GLN A 162 -5.08 -5.90 6.57
CA GLN A 162 -4.27 -6.51 7.64
C GLN A 162 -2.84 -5.93 7.67
N PHE A 163 -2.04 -6.37 8.64
CA PHE A 163 -0.61 -6.08 8.65
C PHE A 163 0.16 -7.03 7.73
N LEU A 164 1.20 -6.50 7.09
CA LEU A 164 2.23 -7.26 6.41
C LEU A 164 3.58 -6.98 7.06
N SER A 165 4.33 -8.03 7.34
CA SER A 165 5.72 -7.92 7.78
C SER A 165 6.67 -8.49 6.74
N ILE A 166 7.79 -7.80 6.52
CA ILE A 166 8.87 -8.19 5.61
C ILE A 166 10.13 -8.41 6.45
N GLY A 167 10.73 -9.59 6.34
CA GLY A 167 11.97 -9.94 7.01
C GLY A 167 13.18 -9.64 6.13
N GLY A 168 14.29 -9.19 6.74
CA GLY A 168 15.54 -8.91 6.07
C GLY A 168 16.70 -9.75 6.60
N ALA A 169 17.43 -10.41 5.71
CA ALA A 169 18.61 -11.19 6.06
C ALA A 169 19.73 -11.03 5.02
N LEU A 170 20.98 -10.99 5.49
CA LEU A 170 22.12 -11.14 4.60
C LEU A 170 22.24 -12.61 4.16
N LEU A 171 22.45 -12.82 2.87
CA LEU A 171 22.59 -14.12 2.22
C LEU A 171 24.05 -14.41 1.86
N GLY A 172 24.37 -15.70 1.77
CA GLY A 172 25.72 -16.18 1.48
C GLY A 172 26.57 -16.36 2.74
N ASP A 173 27.86 -16.64 2.54
CA ASP A 173 28.80 -16.91 3.62
C ASP A 173 29.14 -15.60 4.36
N ILE A 174 28.36 -15.31 5.39
CA ILE A 174 28.77 -14.39 6.45
C ILE A 174 29.81 -15.16 7.26
N GLU A 175 31.08 -15.06 6.86
CA GLU A 175 32.16 -15.82 7.50
C GLU A 175 32.22 -15.47 8.99
N THR A 176 31.77 -16.42 9.82
CA THR A 176 31.85 -16.33 11.27
C THR A 176 33.32 -16.15 11.66
N GLY A 177 33.65 -14.99 12.27
CA GLY A 177 35.02 -14.64 12.66
C GLY A 177 35.74 -13.66 11.73
N SER A 178 35.12 -13.23 10.62
CA SER A 178 35.69 -12.25 9.68
C SER A 178 35.48 -10.77 10.06
N GLY A 179 35.08 -10.50 11.30
CA GLY A 179 34.69 -9.17 11.77
C GLY A 179 33.22 -8.84 11.49
N ASP A 180 32.87 -7.56 11.65
CA ASP A 180 31.50 -7.08 11.46
C ASP A 180 31.10 -7.15 9.99
N GLN A 181 29.92 -7.71 9.72
CA GLN A 181 29.37 -7.78 8.37
C GLN A 181 27.87 -7.45 8.44
N TYR A 182 27.53 -6.18 8.30
CA TYR A 182 26.15 -5.72 8.42
C TYR A 182 25.80 -4.61 7.43
N LEU A 183 24.49 -4.43 7.25
CA LEU A 183 23.87 -3.26 6.63
C LEU A 183 22.98 -2.57 7.66
N PHE A 184 22.72 -1.28 7.45
CA PHE A 184 21.73 -0.49 8.18
C PHE A 184 21.98 -0.40 9.69
N GLY A 185 23.25 -0.55 10.11
CA GLY A 185 23.64 -0.42 11.50
C GLY A 185 23.39 1.00 12.02
N PHE A 186 23.04 1.09 13.30
CA PHE A 186 22.77 2.36 13.99
C PHE A 186 21.65 3.19 13.34
N SER A 187 20.70 2.55 12.66
CA SER A 187 19.56 3.26 12.10
C SER A 187 18.66 3.81 13.21
N VAL A 188 18.55 5.13 13.28
CA VAL A 188 17.80 5.86 14.31
C VAL A 188 16.94 6.94 13.67
N ASN A 189 15.79 7.23 14.27
CA ASN A 189 14.88 8.31 13.85
C ASN A 189 14.46 8.27 12.36
N SER A 190 14.43 7.07 11.77
CA SER A 190 14.10 6.85 10.37
C SER A 190 13.15 5.66 10.26
N SER A 191 12.09 5.81 9.46
CA SER A 191 11.08 4.78 9.27
C SER A 191 11.14 4.22 7.86
N ALA A 192 11.14 2.90 7.73
CA ALA A 192 11.00 2.26 6.43
C ALA A 192 9.67 2.67 5.77
N THR A 193 9.66 2.82 4.45
CA THR A 193 8.47 3.21 3.70
C THR A 193 8.18 2.17 2.63
N LEU A 194 6.94 1.68 2.58
CA LEU A 194 6.45 0.85 1.49
C LEU A 194 5.71 1.75 0.50
N VAL A 195 6.27 1.90 -0.70
CA VAL A 195 5.66 2.67 -1.80
C VAL A 195 5.00 1.71 -2.75
N VAL A 196 3.70 1.88 -2.98
CA VAL A 196 2.89 1.01 -3.84
C VAL A 196 2.10 1.84 -4.84
N ASP A 197 1.88 1.29 -6.03
CA ASP A 197 0.83 1.79 -6.91
C ASP A 197 -0.45 1.01 -6.59
N ALA A 198 -1.38 1.68 -5.91
CA ALA A 198 -2.61 1.10 -5.41
C ALA A 198 -3.77 1.38 -6.36
N ASP A 199 -4.61 0.37 -6.56
CA ASP A 199 -5.95 0.58 -7.10
C ASP A 199 -6.80 1.14 -5.97
N LEU A 200 -7.11 2.44 -6.01
CA LEU A 200 -8.02 3.01 -5.02
C LEU A 200 -9.42 2.43 -5.27
N ALA A 201 -10.02 1.90 -4.21
CA ALA A 201 -11.40 1.45 -4.24
C ALA A 201 -12.27 2.60 -4.79
N THR A 202 -13.04 2.32 -5.84
CA THR A 202 -14.04 3.28 -6.34
C THR A 202 -14.98 3.61 -5.18
N VAL A 203 -14.96 4.84 -4.70
CA VAL A 203 -15.92 5.32 -3.70
C VAL A 203 -17.32 5.05 -4.27
N PRO A 204 -18.20 4.28 -3.59
CA PRO A 204 -19.58 4.15 -4.04
C PRO A 204 -20.17 5.55 -4.02
N GLU A 205 -20.64 6.02 -5.17
CA GLU A 205 -21.39 7.27 -5.24
C GLU A 205 -22.44 7.24 -4.13
N SER A 206 -22.43 8.25 -3.25
CA SER A 206 -23.48 8.42 -2.24
C SER A 206 -24.81 8.26 -2.96
N GLY A 207 -25.58 7.22 -2.61
CA GLY A 207 -26.70 6.74 -3.41
C GLY A 207 -27.46 7.90 -4.02
N THR A 208 -27.37 8.03 -5.36
CA THR A 208 -28.23 8.92 -6.12
C THR A 208 -29.63 8.36 -5.93
N PHE A 209 -30.32 8.82 -4.87
CA PHE A 209 -31.75 8.64 -4.74
C PHE A 209 -32.36 9.11 -6.04
N GLY A 210 -33.03 8.21 -6.75
CA GLY A 210 -33.66 8.45 -8.03
C GLY A 210 -34.63 9.64 -7.94
N GLY A 211 -34.13 10.82 -8.28
CA GLY A 211 -34.92 12.02 -8.51
C GLY A 211 -35.31 12.05 -9.97
N ALA A 212 -36.30 11.24 -10.36
CA ALA A 212 -37.00 11.46 -11.62
C ALA A 212 -37.84 12.75 -11.49
N VAL A 213 -37.22 13.91 -11.71
CA VAL A 213 -37.95 15.17 -11.89
C VAL A 213 -38.25 15.32 -13.38
N LEU A 214 -39.47 14.92 -13.74
CA LEU A 214 -40.11 15.25 -15.02
C LEU A 214 -40.08 16.77 -15.24
N ALA A 215 -39.39 17.21 -16.29
CA ALA A 215 -39.49 18.57 -16.80
C ALA A 215 -40.83 18.78 -17.53
N GLY A 216 -41.53 19.87 -17.21
CA GLY A 216 -42.83 20.21 -17.81
C GLY A 216 -43.27 21.66 -17.58
N ILE A 217 -42.45 22.60 -18.09
CA ILE A 217 -42.76 23.91 -18.73
C ILE A 217 -43.97 24.74 -18.23
N THR A 218 -43.66 25.99 -17.88
CA THR A 218 -44.54 27.14 -17.63
C THR A 218 -45.38 27.59 -18.85
N GLY A 219 -46.60 28.07 -18.61
CA GLY A 219 -47.13 29.21 -19.38
C GLY A 219 -48.62 29.23 -19.78
N PHE A 220 -49.28 30.29 -19.30
CA PHE A 220 -50.36 31.07 -19.95
C PHE A 220 -51.84 30.72 -19.79
N TRP A 221 -52.45 31.51 -18.89
CA TRP A 221 -53.77 32.15 -18.94
C TRP A 221 -54.52 32.12 -20.29
N LEU A 222 -55.78 31.67 -20.26
CA LEU A 222 -56.83 32.19 -21.13
C LEU A 222 -58.22 32.08 -20.48
N LYS A 223 -58.80 33.26 -20.23
CA LYS A 223 -60.22 33.50 -19.96
C LYS A 223 -61.13 32.63 -20.82
N ARG A 224 -62.15 32.01 -20.20
CA ARG A 224 -63.39 31.68 -20.92
C ARG A 224 -64.61 32.16 -20.15
N LYS A 225 -65.30 33.15 -20.74
CA LYS A 225 -66.63 33.62 -20.35
C LYS A 225 -67.70 32.56 -20.66
N ARG A 226 -68.64 32.40 -19.71
CA ARG A 226 -70.09 32.12 -19.80
C ARG A 226 -70.60 31.02 -20.77
N LYS A 227 -71.44 30.10 -20.24
CA LYS A 227 -72.93 30.20 -20.27
C LYS A 227 -73.63 29.12 -19.41
N ALA A 228 -74.82 29.50 -18.96
CA ALA A 228 -75.91 28.84 -18.23
C ALA A 228 -76.18 27.33 -18.46
N PHE A 229 -76.79 26.62 -17.48
CA PHE A 229 -78.25 26.30 -17.44
C PHE A 229 -78.67 25.45 -16.19
N GLN A 230 -79.71 25.92 -15.49
CA GLN A 230 -80.83 25.29 -14.72
C GLN A 230 -80.71 24.19 -13.62
N GLY A 231 -81.55 24.40 -12.59
CA GLY A 231 -82.08 23.43 -11.60
C GLY A 231 -81.63 23.78 -10.16
N VAL A 232 -82.45 24.13 -9.16
CA VAL A 232 -83.90 24.09 -8.85
C VAL A 232 -84.23 25.35 -8.05
#